data_AF-A0AAP9H4C8-F1
#
_entry.id   AF-A0AAP9H4C8-F1
#
_cell.length_a   1.000
_cell.length_b   1.000
_cell.length_c   1.000
_cell.angle_alpha   90.00
_cell.angle_beta   90.00
_cell.angle_gamma   90.00
#
_symmetry.space_group_name_H-M   'P 1'
#
loop_
_entity.id
_entity.type
_entity.pdbx_description
1 polymer ?
#
loop_
_entity_poly.entity_id
_entity_poly.type
_entity_poly.pdbx_seq_one_letter_code
_entity_poly.pdbx_strand_id
1 'polypeptide(L)'
;MIRSLQRSGALLFALMLTGCVIKQQTPAPVEPTQPTTPTQPVPPPTQPQQPPETVPQPPKLKTINWSASVQPLVANMVQSAGVNPGSVLMVDRIKNSTNGALQSDKATDAIQNALANNGKFTLVTPEQLAQAKQALGLSADDSLNSRSKAIGLARNVNAQYVLYSNAAGDVKSPTLQMQLMLVQTGEIIWSGNGVAQP
;
A
#
# COMPACT_ATOMS: atom_id res chain seq x y z
N MET A 1 -46.86 46.04 26.21
CA MET A 1 -46.18 45.68 27.48
C MET A 1 -45.07 44.68 27.13
N ILE A 2 -43.86 45.15 26.81
CA ILE A 2 -42.65 45.30 27.67
C ILE A 2 -42.07 43.95 28.16
N ARG A 3 -40.82 43.66 27.72
CA ARG A 3 -39.61 43.20 28.46
C ARG A 3 -38.82 42.21 27.58
N SER A 4 -37.74 42.60 26.88
CA SER A 4 -36.36 42.91 27.31
C SER A 4 -35.60 41.74 27.96
N LEU A 5 -34.58 41.20 27.27
CA LEU A 5 -33.25 40.76 27.79
C LEU A 5 -32.45 40.16 26.61
N GLN A 6 -31.49 40.88 26.03
CA GLN A 6 -30.06 41.04 26.39
C GLN A 6 -29.12 39.88 26.04
N ARG A 7 -28.08 40.27 25.27
CA ARG A 7 -26.68 39.80 25.26
C ARG A 7 -26.40 38.41 24.68
N SER A 8 -25.68 38.39 23.56
CA SER A 8 -24.31 37.85 23.51
C SER A 8 -23.66 38.23 22.19
N GLY A 9 -22.70 39.16 22.27
CA GLY A 9 -21.72 39.35 21.22
C GLY A 9 -20.70 38.22 21.28
N ALA A 10 -20.35 37.66 20.13
CA ALA A 10 -19.21 36.78 19.99
C ALA A 10 -18.31 37.38 18.90
N LEU A 11 -17.10 37.72 19.33
CA LEU A 11 -16.08 38.41 18.56
C LEU A 11 -15.57 37.55 17.39
N LEU A 12 -15.42 38.18 16.24
CA LEU A 12 -14.66 37.69 15.09
C LEU A 12 -13.19 37.52 15.50
N PHE A 13 -12.67 36.30 15.45
CA PHE A 13 -11.24 36.02 15.61
C PHE A 13 -10.50 36.29 14.31
N ALA A 14 -9.55 37.22 14.37
CA ALA A 14 -8.70 37.66 13.28
C ALA A 14 -7.58 36.65 12.96
N LEU A 15 -7.32 36.47 11.66
CA LEU A 15 -6.20 35.73 11.09
C LEU A 15 -4.87 36.42 11.42
N MET A 16 -3.96 35.72 12.11
CA MET A 16 -2.57 36.17 12.28
C MET A 16 -1.67 35.35 11.34
N LEU A 17 -1.27 35.94 10.22
CA LEU A 17 -0.18 35.45 9.38
C LEU A 17 1.14 35.94 9.98
N THR A 18 1.92 35.05 10.57
CA THR A 18 3.32 35.31 10.96
C THR A 18 4.22 35.19 9.73
N GLY A 19 4.44 36.32 9.04
CA GLY A 19 5.51 36.48 8.07
C GLY A 19 6.85 36.70 8.78
N CYS A 20 7.87 35.92 8.42
CA CYS A 20 9.23 36.14 8.90
C CYS A 20 9.83 37.42 8.28
N VAL A 21 10.38 38.24 9.17
CA VAL A 21 11.09 39.50 8.93
C VAL A 21 12.26 39.30 7.95
N ILE A 22 12.22 40.05 6.85
CA ILE A 22 13.38 40.36 6.02
C ILE A 22 14.01 41.62 6.63
N LYS A 23 15.19 41.47 7.24
CA LYS A 23 15.97 42.62 7.71
C LYS A 23 16.57 43.33 6.50
N GLN A 24 16.08 44.55 6.26
CA GLN A 24 16.74 45.56 5.43
C GLN A 24 18.06 45.98 6.08
N GLN A 25 19.15 45.93 5.31
CA GLN A 25 20.36 46.70 5.58
C GLN A 25 20.33 47.95 4.71
N THR A 26 20.53 49.10 5.35
CA THR A 26 20.64 50.42 4.73
C THR A 26 21.90 50.55 3.88
N PRO A 27 21.90 51.37 2.81
CA PRO A 27 23.02 51.52 1.90
C PRO A 27 24.10 52.44 2.50
N ALA A 28 25.37 52.06 2.39
CA ALA A 28 26.48 52.97 2.63
C ALA A 28 26.77 53.81 1.36
N PRO A 29 27.31 55.04 1.51
CA PRO A 29 27.41 56.03 0.44
C PRO A 29 28.34 55.60 -0.71
N VAL A 30 27.94 55.92 -1.94
CA VAL A 30 28.76 55.71 -3.15
C VAL A 30 29.75 56.87 -3.33
N GLU A 31 31.04 56.54 -3.40
CA GLU A 31 32.08 57.44 -3.90
C GLU A 31 32.45 56.98 -5.33
N PRO A 32 32.31 57.83 -6.37
CA PRO A 32 32.61 57.45 -7.74
C PRO A 32 34.03 57.84 -8.16
N THR A 33 34.80 56.89 -8.71
CA THR A 33 35.94 57.00 -9.68
C THR A 33 36.79 55.72 -9.55
N GLN A 34 37.34 55.01 -10.54
CA GLN A 34 37.58 55.09 -11.99
C GLN A 34 37.75 53.59 -12.45
N PRO A 35 37.69 53.22 -13.75
CA PRO A 35 37.66 51.82 -14.16
C PRO A 35 39.07 51.19 -14.14
N THR A 36 39.29 50.25 -13.22
CA THR A 36 40.39 49.28 -13.29
C THR A 36 39.81 47.91 -13.60
N THR A 37 40.37 47.30 -14.65
CA THR A 37 40.13 45.93 -15.12
C THR A 37 40.05 44.96 -13.93
N PRO A 38 38.97 44.18 -13.76
CA PRO A 38 38.89 43.24 -12.67
C PRO A 38 39.90 42.10 -12.89
N THR A 39 40.96 42.11 -12.11
CA THR A 39 41.77 40.91 -11.86
C THR A 39 40.86 39.88 -11.22
N GLN A 40 40.66 38.76 -11.89
CA GLN A 40 39.87 37.64 -11.40
C GLN A 40 40.41 37.19 -10.03
N PRO A 41 39.58 37.09 -8.98
CA PRO A 41 40.00 36.49 -7.71
C PRO A 41 40.41 35.04 -7.97
N VAL A 42 41.63 34.67 -7.60
CA VAL A 42 42.06 33.27 -7.57
C VAL A 42 41.12 32.51 -6.64
N PRO A 43 40.51 31.38 -7.08
CA PRO A 43 39.64 30.59 -6.23
C PRO A 43 40.42 30.10 -4.99
N PRO A 44 39.82 30.12 -3.79
CA PRO A 44 40.45 29.57 -2.60
C PRO A 44 40.74 28.07 -2.80
N PRO A 45 41.82 27.54 -2.20
CA PRO A 45 42.20 26.15 -2.37
C PRO A 45 41.04 25.23 -1.95
N THR A 46 40.69 24.29 -2.83
CA THR A 46 39.71 23.24 -2.59
C THR A 46 40.06 22.50 -1.29
N GLN A 47 39.20 22.64 -0.28
CA GLN A 47 39.21 21.75 0.87
C GLN A 47 38.88 20.32 0.40
N PRO A 48 39.52 19.27 0.96
CA PRO A 48 39.18 17.89 0.63
C PRO A 48 37.69 17.64 0.88
N GLN A 49 36.95 17.28 -0.16
CA GLN A 49 35.56 16.81 -0.01
C GLN A 49 35.58 15.58 0.89
N GLN A 50 34.84 15.61 2.00
CA GLN A 50 34.55 14.40 2.76
C GLN A 50 33.93 13.38 1.80
N PRO A 51 34.37 12.11 1.80
CA PRO A 51 33.75 11.07 0.99
C PRO A 51 32.24 11.07 1.27
N PRO A 52 31.38 10.99 0.25
CA PRO A 52 29.94 10.90 0.47
C PRO A 52 29.66 9.72 1.41
N GLU A 53 28.89 9.97 2.48
CA GLU A 53 28.41 8.90 3.35
C GLU A 53 27.68 7.87 2.49
N THR A 54 28.23 6.65 2.41
CA THR A 54 27.57 5.53 1.73
C THR A 54 26.34 5.14 2.52
N VAL A 55 25.17 5.66 2.13
CA VAL A 55 23.89 5.13 2.62
C VAL A 55 23.82 3.66 2.22
N PRO A 56 23.63 2.71 3.17
CA PRO A 56 23.50 1.30 2.84
C PRO A 56 22.35 1.10 1.83
N GLN A 57 22.66 0.58 0.65
CA GLN A 57 21.62 0.28 -0.34
C GLN A 57 20.74 -0.87 0.19
N PRO A 58 19.40 -0.75 0.17
CA PRO A 58 18.51 -1.81 0.64
C PRO A 58 18.82 -3.14 -0.08
N PRO A 59 18.75 -4.28 0.63
CA PRO A 59 18.97 -5.59 0.02
C PRO A 59 18.14 -5.77 -1.25
N LYS A 60 18.77 -6.16 -2.36
CA LYS A 60 18.07 -6.49 -3.61
C LYS A 60 17.24 -7.76 -3.39
N LEU A 61 15.92 -7.61 -3.33
CA LEU A 61 15.00 -8.74 -3.26
C LEU A 61 15.14 -9.58 -4.54
N LYS A 62 15.19 -10.91 -4.41
CA LYS A 62 15.09 -11.77 -5.60
C LYS A 62 13.72 -11.57 -6.24
N THR A 63 13.72 -11.42 -7.57
CA THR A 63 12.49 -11.36 -8.35
C THR A 63 11.90 -12.77 -8.39
N ILE A 64 10.61 -12.87 -8.04
CA ILE A 64 9.81 -14.09 -8.15
C ILE A 64 8.82 -13.85 -9.29
N ASN A 65 8.68 -14.81 -10.20
CA ASN A 65 7.65 -14.78 -11.22
C ASN A 65 6.29 -15.18 -10.63
N TRP A 66 5.64 -14.23 -9.96
CA TRP A 66 4.35 -14.46 -9.31
C TRP A 66 3.27 -14.90 -10.30
N SER A 67 3.24 -14.34 -11.50
CA SER A 67 2.26 -14.71 -12.54
C SER A 67 2.36 -16.19 -12.91
N ALA A 68 3.56 -16.69 -13.24
CA ALA A 68 3.78 -18.10 -13.56
C ALA A 68 3.51 -19.02 -12.36
N SER A 69 3.76 -18.53 -11.15
CA SER A 69 3.55 -19.29 -9.91
C SER A 69 2.07 -19.52 -9.59
N VAL A 70 1.22 -18.51 -9.80
CA VAL A 70 -0.19 -18.53 -9.39
C VAL A 70 -1.10 -19.14 -10.46
N GLN A 71 -0.76 -19.01 -11.73
CA GLN A 71 -1.58 -19.50 -12.86
C GLN A 71 -2.02 -20.96 -12.72
N PRO A 72 -1.13 -21.94 -12.46
CA PRO A 72 -1.56 -23.33 -12.34
C PRO A 72 -2.49 -23.56 -11.15
N LEU A 73 -2.28 -22.84 -10.04
CA LEU A 73 -3.14 -22.95 -8.86
C LEU A 73 -4.54 -22.40 -9.14
N VAL A 74 -4.62 -21.23 -9.76
CA VAL A 74 -5.90 -20.62 -10.14
C VAL A 74 -6.61 -21.50 -11.17
N ALA A 75 -5.91 -22.03 -12.18
CA ALA A 75 -6.48 -22.92 -13.19
C ALA A 75 -7.09 -24.19 -12.56
N ASN A 76 -6.41 -24.80 -11.59
CA ASN A 76 -6.94 -25.95 -10.86
C ASN A 76 -8.15 -25.57 -9.99
N MET A 77 -8.10 -24.41 -9.34
CA MET A 77 -9.20 -23.93 -8.48
C MET A 77 -10.48 -23.72 -9.28
N VAL A 78 -10.42 -23.02 -10.41
CA VAL A 78 -11.61 -22.68 -11.22
C VAL A 78 -12.25 -23.89 -11.90
N GLN A 79 -11.53 -25.00 -12.02
CA GLN A 79 -12.02 -26.27 -12.55
C GLN A 79 -12.60 -27.19 -11.47
N SER A 80 -12.41 -26.87 -10.19
CA SER A 80 -12.86 -27.72 -9.09
C SER A 80 -14.38 -27.77 -8.96
N ALA A 81 -14.91 -28.94 -8.60
CA ALA A 81 -16.32 -29.12 -8.31
C ALA A 81 -16.69 -28.30 -7.07
N GLY A 82 -17.72 -27.45 -7.18
CA GLY A 82 -18.16 -26.56 -6.09
C GLY A 82 -17.90 -25.07 -6.34
N VAL A 83 -17.17 -24.72 -7.40
CA VAL A 83 -17.01 -23.34 -7.86
C VAL A 83 -18.13 -22.97 -8.84
N ASN A 84 -18.99 -22.05 -8.44
CA ASN A 84 -20.08 -21.55 -9.27
C ASN A 84 -19.64 -20.34 -10.11
N PRO A 85 -19.73 -20.39 -11.45
CA PRO A 85 -19.41 -19.24 -12.30
C PRO A 85 -20.27 -18.01 -11.98
N GLY A 86 -19.71 -16.81 -12.16
CA GLY A 86 -20.39 -15.54 -11.90
C GLY A 86 -20.44 -15.17 -10.41
N SER A 87 -19.87 -15.98 -9.53
CA SER A 87 -19.82 -15.66 -8.10
C SER A 87 -18.82 -14.55 -7.80
N VAL A 88 -19.14 -13.76 -6.79
CA VAL A 88 -18.29 -12.72 -6.23
C VAL A 88 -17.22 -13.36 -5.34
N LEU A 89 -15.96 -13.07 -5.64
CA LEU A 89 -14.80 -13.58 -4.93
C LEU A 89 -14.03 -12.44 -4.27
N MET A 90 -13.82 -12.56 -2.96
CA MET A 90 -12.90 -11.71 -2.21
C MET A 90 -11.52 -12.38 -2.14
N VAL A 91 -10.47 -11.66 -2.52
CA VAL A 91 -9.09 -12.14 -2.43
C VAL A 91 -8.44 -11.48 -1.22
N ASP A 92 -7.97 -12.29 -0.26
CA ASP A 92 -7.17 -11.76 0.85
C ASP A 92 -5.74 -11.48 0.42
N ARG A 93 -5.07 -10.56 1.12
CA ARG A 93 -3.64 -10.30 0.93
C ARG A 93 -2.86 -11.58 1.24
N ILE A 94 -1.87 -11.90 0.42
CA ILE A 94 -0.99 -13.03 0.72
C ILE A 94 -0.26 -12.83 2.06
N LYS A 95 -0.41 -13.81 2.95
CA LYS A 95 0.36 -13.87 4.18
C LYS A 95 1.81 -14.27 3.86
N ASN A 96 2.77 -13.51 4.38
CA ASN A 96 4.18 -13.88 4.30
C ASN A 96 4.59 -14.63 5.58
N SER A 97 4.78 -15.94 5.44
CA SER A 97 5.31 -16.84 6.48
C SER A 97 6.67 -17.44 6.05
N THR A 98 7.44 -16.70 5.25
CA THR A 98 8.80 -17.08 4.85
C THR A 98 9.86 -16.60 5.84
N ASN A 99 11.11 -17.01 5.65
CA ASN A 99 12.28 -16.53 6.39
C ASN A 99 12.78 -15.14 5.97
N GLY A 100 12.01 -14.36 5.19
CA GLY A 100 12.44 -13.04 4.71
C GLY A 100 11.29 -12.13 4.26
N ALA A 101 11.65 -10.95 3.75
CA ALA A 101 10.69 -10.00 3.21
C ALA A 101 10.23 -10.39 1.80
N LEU A 102 8.93 -10.36 1.54
CA LEU A 102 8.31 -10.60 0.24
C LEU A 102 7.49 -9.39 -0.20
N GLN A 103 7.42 -9.19 -1.52
CA GLN A 103 6.50 -8.24 -2.13
C GLN A 103 5.08 -8.83 -2.18
N SER A 104 4.44 -8.97 -1.01
CA SER A 104 3.10 -9.56 -0.88
C SER A 104 2.05 -8.87 -1.76
N ASP A 105 2.14 -7.55 -1.95
CA ASP A 105 1.28 -6.82 -2.88
C ASP A 105 1.37 -7.37 -4.31
N LYS A 106 2.60 -7.52 -4.83
CA LYS A 106 2.84 -8.03 -6.20
C LYS A 106 2.34 -9.45 -6.39
N ALA A 107 2.50 -10.28 -5.37
CA ALA A 107 1.95 -11.63 -5.36
C ALA A 107 0.41 -11.61 -5.36
N THR A 108 -0.20 -10.75 -4.55
CA THR A 108 -1.67 -10.60 -4.46
C THR A 108 -2.24 -10.06 -5.77
N ASP A 109 -1.58 -9.08 -6.39
CA ASP A 109 -1.93 -8.55 -7.72
C ASP A 109 -1.86 -9.64 -8.79
N ALA A 110 -0.84 -10.49 -8.76
CA ALA A 110 -0.73 -11.61 -9.70
C ALA A 110 -1.91 -12.59 -9.58
N ILE A 111 -2.34 -12.89 -8.34
CA ILE A 111 -3.52 -13.73 -8.09
C ILE A 111 -4.78 -13.08 -8.64
N GLN A 112 -5.01 -11.80 -8.32
CA GLN A 112 -6.17 -11.04 -8.83
C GLN A 112 -6.19 -11.01 -10.36
N ASN A 113 -5.05 -10.75 -11.00
CA ASN A 113 -4.93 -10.76 -12.47
C ASN A 113 -5.23 -12.14 -13.07
N ALA A 114 -4.70 -13.22 -12.47
CA ALA A 114 -4.97 -14.58 -12.94
C ALA A 114 -6.46 -14.95 -12.83
N LEU A 115 -7.13 -14.51 -11.77
CA LEU A 115 -8.56 -14.73 -11.57
C LEU A 115 -9.42 -13.90 -12.53
N ALA A 116 -9.08 -12.62 -12.71
CA ALA A 116 -9.78 -11.72 -13.61
C ALA A 116 -9.76 -12.24 -15.06
N ASN A 117 -8.60 -12.75 -15.50
CA ASN A 117 -8.43 -13.30 -16.85
C ASN A 117 -9.19 -14.61 -17.10
N ASN A 118 -9.65 -15.30 -16.05
CA ASN A 118 -10.38 -16.56 -16.19
C ASN A 118 -11.90 -16.35 -16.40
N GLY A 119 -12.44 -15.18 -16.04
CA GLY A 119 -13.85 -14.82 -16.26
C GLY A 119 -14.88 -15.62 -15.46
N LYS A 120 -14.46 -16.48 -14.52
CA LYS A 120 -15.36 -17.29 -13.68
C LYS A 120 -15.86 -16.56 -12.43
N PHE A 121 -15.15 -15.52 -11.99
CA PHE A 121 -15.50 -14.76 -10.79
C PHE A 121 -15.63 -13.28 -11.11
N THR A 122 -16.51 -12.62 -10.37
CA THR A 122 -16.50 -11.16 -10.21
C THR A 122 -15.64 -10.84 -8.99
N LEU A 123 -14.53 -10.14 -9.19
CA LEU A 123 -13.63 -9.82 -8.06
C LEU A 123 -14.15 -8.61 -7.29
N VAL A 124 -14.06 -8.69 -5.96
CA VAL A 124 -14.19 -7.51 -5.09
C VAL A 124 -13.00 -6.60 -5.37
N THR A 125 -13.25 -5.31 -5.62
CA THR A 125 -12.16 -4.38 -5.93
C THR A 125 -11.37 -4.01 -4.67
N PRO A 126 -10.11 -3.59 -4.80
CA PRO A 126 -9.32 -3.10 -3.67
C PRO A 126 -10.00 -1.96 -2.90
N GLU A 127 -10.72 -1.06 -3.60
CA GLU A 127 -11.44 0.06 -3.01
C GLU A 127 -12.63 -0.41 -2.17
N GLN A 128 -13.43 -1.35 -2.71
CA GLN A 128 -14.54 -1.96 -1.96
C GLN A 128 -14.04 -2.66 -0.69
N LEU A 129 -12.92 -3.39 -0.82
CA LEU A 129 -12.31 -4.08 0.32
C LEU A 129 -11.79 -3.09 1.37
N ALA A 130 -11.14 -2.00 0.94
CA ALA A 130 -10.65 -0.96 1.84
C ALA A 130 -11.79 -0.26 2.60
N GLN A 131 -12.88 0.08 1.90
CA GLN A 131 -14.08 0.66 2.52
C GLN A 131 -14.72 -0.29 3.53
N ALA A 132 -14.83 -1.57 3.18
CA ALA A 132 -15.38 -2.59 4.06
C ALA A 132 -14.51 -2.83 5.30
N LYS A 133 -13.18 -2.82 5.14
CA LYS A 133 -12.22 -2.88 6.27
C LYS A 133 -12.40 -1.68 7.19
N GLN A 134 -12.48 -0.48 6.63
CA GLN A 134 -12.69 0.76 7.39
C GLN A 134 -14.01 0.73 8.17
N ALA A 135 -15.09 0.25 7.55
CA ALA A 135 -16.39 0.12 8.20
C ALA A 135 -16.37 -0.85 9.39
N LEU A 136 -15.47 -1.83 9.37
CA LEU A 136 -15.27 -2.81 10.45
C LEU A 136 -14.15 -2.41 11.44
N GLY A 137 -13.57 -1.21 11.31
CA GLY A 137 -12.47 -0.74 12.15
C GLY A 137 -11.18 -1.56 11.98
N LEU A 138 -11.01 -2.23 10.83
CA LEU A 138 -9.82 -3.02 10.51
C LEU A 138 -8.78 -2.15 9.82
N SER A 139 -7.50 -2.43 10.07
CA SER A 139 -6.40 -1.80 9.32
C SER A 139 -6.43 -2.25 7.85
N ALA A 140 -5.99 -1.37 6.94
CA ALA A 140 -5.83 -1.70 5.53
C ALA A 140 -4.89 -2.90 5.33
N ASP A 141 -3.84 -2.97 6.16
CA ASP A 141 -2.83 -4.03 6.17
C ASP A 141 -3.19 -5.24 7.05
N ASP A 142 -4.34 -5.21 7.76
CA ASP A 142 -4.76 -6.38 8.53
C ASP A 142 -5.00 -7.55 7.56
N SER A 143 -4.39 -8.68 7.88
CA SER A 143 -4.60 -9.94 7.17
C SER A 143 -5.78 -10.66 7.82
N LEU A 144 -6.62 -11.33 7.02
CA LEU A 144 -7.85 -11.94 7.51
C LEU A 144 -7.56 -13.31 8.16
N ASN A 145 -6.61 -13.33 9.10
CA ASN A 145 -6.09 -14.53 9.75
C ASN A 145 -7.16 -15.35 10.49
N SER A 146 -8.28 -14.74 10.88
CA SER A 146 -9.41 -15.46 11.47
C SER A 146 -10.55 -15.61 10.47
N ARG A 147 -11.09 -16.83 10.39
CA ARG A 147 -12.22 -17.15 9.50
C ARG A 147 -13.42 -16.25 9.77
N SER A 148 -13.71 -15.97 11.04
CA SER A 148 -14.85 -15.11 11.42
C SER A 148 -14.70 -13.67 10.91
N LYS A 149 -13.49 -13.08 10.95
CA LYS A 149 -13.24 -11.74 10.38
C LYS A 149 -13.43 -11.75 8.87
N ALA A 150 -12.86 -12.76 8.19
CA ALA A 150 -12.98 -12.89 6.75
C ALA A 150 -14.44 -13.07 6.30
N ILE A 151 -15.22 -13.90 7.00
CA ILE A 151 -16.66 -14.09 6.73
C ILE A 151 -17.43 -12.78 6.95
N GLY A 152 -17.15 -12.06 8.04
CA GLY A 152 -17.78 -10.77 8.31
C GLY A 152 -17.50 -9.74 7.22
N LEU A 153 -16.24 -9.64 6.78
CA LEU A 153 -15.83 -8.75 5.72
C LEU A 153 -16.41 -9.17 4.36
N ALA A 154 -16.36 -10.46 4.03
CA ALA A 154 -16.93 -11.01 2.80
C ALA A 154 -18.43 -10.73 2.68
N ARG A 155 -19.18 -10.83 3.78
CA ARG A 155 -20.61 -10.47 3.81
C ARG A 155 -20.84 -8.99 3.56
N ASN A 156 -19.97 -8.11 4.07
CA ASN A 156 -20.08 -6.67 3.83
C ASN A 156 -19.91 -6.31 2.34
N VAL A 157 -19.01 -7.01 1.63
CA VAL A 157 -18.77 -6.84 0.20
C VAL A 157 -19.58 -7.79 -0.70
N ASN A 158 -20.56 -8.51 -0.13
CA ASN A 158 -21.40 -9.50 -0.84
C ASN A 158 -20.59 -10.57 -1.61
N ALA A 159 -19.45 -11.00 -1.07
CA ALA A 159 -18.67 -12.10 -1.64
C ALA A 159 -19.26 -13.46 -1.23
N GLN A 160 -19.33 -14.39 -2.19
CA GLN A 160 -19.72 -15.79 -1.94
C GLN A 160 -18.53 -16.64 -1.53
N TYR A 161 -17.33 -16.26 -1.96
CA TYR A 161 -16.10 -16.97 -1.69
C TYR A 161 -15.03 -16.03 -1.14
N VAL A 162 -14.11 -16.60 -0.35
CA VAL A 162 -12.86 -15.95 0.07
C VAL A 162 -11.69 -16.82 -0.34
N LEU A 163 -10.70 -16.23 -0.99
CA LEU A 163 -9.45 -16.89 -1.31
C LEU A 163 -8.36 -16.44 -0.35
N TYR A 164 -7.88 -17.37 0.47
CA TYR A 164 -6.70 -17.18 1.31
C TYR A 164 -5.46 -17.64 0.59
N SER A 165 -4.36 -16.92 0.79
CA SER A 165 -3.05 -17.29 0.25
C SER A 165 -1.96 -17.09 1.29
N ASN A 166 -1.01 -18.02 1.36
CA ASN A 166 0.14 -17.96 2.25
C ASN A 166 1.40 -18.39 1.50
N ALA A 167 2.45 -17.56 1.54
CA ALA A 167 3.79 -17.92 1.09
C ALA A 167 4.60 -18.38 2.30
N ALA A 168 5.11 -19.61 2.29
CA ALA A 168 5.83 -20.19 3.41
C ALA A 168 7.20 -20.76 3.00
N GLY A 169 8.11 -20.89 3.98
CA GLY A 169 9.42 -21.51 3.78
C GLY A 169 10.51 -20.51 3.40
N ASP A 170 11.35 -20.87 2.43
CA ASP A 170 12.46 -20.00 2.00
C ASP A 170 11.96 -18.86 1.10
N VAL A 171 12.35 -17.62 1.43
CA VAL A 171 11.96 -16.41 0.71
C VAL A 171 12.40 -16.41 -0.77
N LYS A 172 13.42 -17.19 -1.14
CA LYS A 172 13.94 -17.30 -2.51
C LYS A 172 13.18 -18.32 -3.35
N SER A 173 12.45 -19.23 -2.72
CA SER A 173 11.66 -20.28 -3.37
C SER A 173 10.45 -20.65 -2.49
N PRO A 174 9.54 -19.70 -2.21
CA PRO A 174 8.47 -19.95 -1.27
C PRO A 174 7.48 -20.99 -1.80
N THR A 175 6.91 -21.78 -0.90
CA THR A 175 5.73 -22.59 -1.21
C THR A 175 4.50 -21.72 -1.04
N LEU A 176 3.77 -21.52 -2.13
CA LEU A 176 2.49 -20.85 -2.16
C LEU A 176 1.38 -21.86 -1.81
N GLN A 177 0.60 -21.54 -0.80
CA GLN A 177 -0.54 -22.31 -0.33
C GLN A 177 -1.80 -21.47 -0.54
N MET A 178 -2.83 -22.04 -1.16
CA MET A 178 -4.08 -21.35 -1.46
C MET A 178 -5.27 -22.17 -0.97
N GLN A 179 -6.29 -21.48 -0.44
CA GLN A 179 -7.51 -22.09 0.08
C GLN A 179 -8.71 -21.26 -0.30
N LEU A 180 -9.70 -21.90 -0.94
CA LEU A 180 -10.97 -21.28 -1.29
C LEU A 180 -12.02 -21.66 -0.25
N MET A 181 -12.57 -20.66 0.43
CA MET A 181 -13.60 -20.82 1.44
C MET A 181 -14.96 -20.38 0.91
N LEU A 182 -15.99 -21.19 1.14
CA LEU A 182 -17.39 -20.81 0.92
C LEU A 182 -17.87 -19.96 2.10
N VAL A 183 -18.29 -18.72 1.85
CA VAL A 183 -18.65 -17.75 2.91
C VAL A 183 -19.91 -18.17 3.68
N GLN A 184 -20.83 -18.86 3.02
CA GLN A 184 -22.09 -19.29 3.62
C GLN A 184 -21.87 -20.24 4.80
N THR A 185 -20.96 -21.22 4.63
CA THR A 185 -20.72 -22.28 5.60
C THR A 185 -19.41 -22.11 6.38
N GLY A 186 -18.46 -21.32 5.85
CA GLY A 186 -17.10 -21.22 6.35
C GLY A 186 -16.21 -22.44 6.01
N GLU A 187 -16.68 -23.32 5.12
CA GLU A 187 -15.98 -24.53 4.69
C GLU A 187 -14.91 -24.21 3.63
N ILE A 188 -13.79 -24.92 3.68
CA ILE A 188 -12.78 -24.89 2.61
C ILE A 188 -13.19 -25.90 1.54
N ILE A 189 -13.62 -25.40 0.38
CA ILE A 189 -14.11 -26.23 -0.73
C ILE A 189 -13.02 -26.57 -1.75
N TRP A 190 -11.88 -25.87 -1.68
CA TRP A 190 -10.71 -26.18 -2.48
C TRP A 190 -9.44 -25.74 -1.76
N SER A 191 -8.35 -26.48 -1.95
CA SER A 191 -7.02 -26.07 -1.53
C SER A 191 -5.98 -26.56 -2.54
N GLY A 192 -4.88 -25.82 -2.65
CA GLY A 192 -3.79 -26.16 -3.57
C GLY A 192 -2.46 -25.56 -3.10
N ASN A 193 -1.36 -26.22 -3.48
CA ASN A 193 -0.01 -25.80 -3.13
C ASN A 193 0.87 -25.80 -4.38
N GLY A 194 1.79 -24.84 -4.49
CA GLY A 194 2.73 -24.74 -5.60
C GLY A 194 4.02 -24.03 -5.19
N VAL A 195 5.13 -24.37 -5.83
CA VAL A 195 6.42 -23.70 -5.59
C VAL A 195 6.46 -22.43 -6.43
N ALA A 196 6.82 -21.31 -5.82
CA ALA A 196 7.00 -20.06 -6.53
C ALA A 196 8.20 -20.14 -7.47
N GLN A 197 7.98 -19.71 -8.71
CA GLN A 197 8.95 -19.75 -9.79
C GLN A 197 9.88 -18.52 -9.71
N PRO A 198 11.17 -18.67 -10.01
CA PRO A 198 12.10 -17.56 -10.11
C PRO A 198 11.77 -16.61 -11.26
#